data_AF-A0A1H2WAI6-F1
#
_entry.id   AF-A0A1H2WAI6-F1
#
_cell.length_a   1.000
_cell.length_b   1.000
_cell.length_c   1.000
_cell.angle_alpha   90.00
_cell.angle_beta   90.00
_cell.angle_gamma   90.00
#
_symmetry.space_group_name_H-M   'P 1'
#
loop_
_entity.id
_entity.type
_entity.pdbx_description
1 polymer ?
#
loop_
_entity_poly.entity_id
_entity_poly.type
_entity_poly.pdbx_seq_one_letter_code
_entity_poly.pdbx_strand_id
1 'polypeptide(L)'
;MPRIDTHIHLWDNMRFDYPWRQSGSFTELPDTYQLGDAISEYSHAETAFIAVQAEVNHTNDPVDETAWIQNMVDEHPNGNRTSGFVAYANLADTIIALTLERH
;
A
#
# COMPACT_ATOMS: atom_id res chain seq x y z
N MET A 1 -23.91 -3.97 7.86
CA MET A 1 -22.67 -4.01 8.67
C MET A 1 -21.55 -3.64 7.73
N PRO A 2 -20.66 -2.70 8.10
CA PRO A 2 -19.53 -2.35 7.25
C PRO A 2 -18.68 -3.60 6.99
N ARG A 3 -18.30 -3.82 5.73
CA ARG A 3 -17.41 -4.91 5.34
C ARG A 3 -16.02 -4.34 5.17
N ILE A 4 -15.01 -5.04 5.69
CA ILE A 4 -13.62 -4.59 5.58
C ILE A 4 -12.85 -5.71 4.90
N ASP A 5 -12.22 -5.40 3.77
CA ASP A 5 -11.11 -6.20 3.28
C ASP A 5 -9.85 -5.76 4.02
N THR A 6 -9.35 -6.65 4.88
CA THR A 6 -8.26 -6.35 5.80
C THR A 6 -6.88 -6.53 5.17
N HIS A 7 -6.79 -6.94 3.90
CA HIS A 7 -5.51 -7.28 3.28
C HIS A 7 -5.54 -6.99 1.78
N ILE A 8 -5.31 -5.72 1.41
CA ILE A 8 -4.98 -5.35 0.03
C ILE A 8 -3.54 -4.84 -0.05
N HIS A 9 -2.91 -5.06 -1.19
CA HIS A 9 -1.65 -4.40 -1.55
C HIS A 9 -1.93 -3.42 -2.68
N LEU A 10 -1.27 -2.27 -2.64
CA LEU A 10 -1.30 -1.29 -3.73
C LEU A 10 0.13 -1.12 -4.25
N TRP A 11 0.32 -1.06 -5.56
CA TRP A 11 1.66 -0.96 -6.15
C TRP A 11 1.69 -0.14 -7.43
N ASP A 12 2.87 0.39 -7.71
CA ASP A 12 3.20 1.12 -8.94
C ASP A 12 4.67 0.90 -9.31
N ASN A 13 4.89 0.11 -10.36
CA ASN A 13 6.23 -0.24 -10.84
C ASN A 13 7.00 0.89 -11.52
N MET A 14 6.34 2.00 -11.87
CA MET A 14 7.04 3.21 -12.32
C MET A 14 7.60 4.01 -11.16
N ARG A 15 7.10 3.76 -9.94
CA ARG A 15 7.42 4.55 -8.75
C ARG A 15 8.35 3.85 -7.78
N PHE A 16 8.20 2.53 -7.63
CA PHE A 16 8.98 1.73 -6.70
C PHE A 16 9.52 0.46 -7.36
N ASP A 17 10.65 0.00 -6.85
CA ASP A 17 11.22 -1.30 -7.17
C ASP A 17 10.67 -2.37 -6.22
N TYR A 18 10.12 -3.44 -6.79
CA TYR A 18 9.58 -4.58 -6.06
C TYR A 18 10.39 -5.85 -6.37
N PRO A 19 11.27 -6.32 -5.48
CA PRO A 19 12.13 -7.47 -5.74
C PRO A 19 11.35 -8.76 -6.08
N TRP A 20 10.19 -8.96 -5.44
CA TRP A 20 9.32 -10.10 -5.72
C TRP A 20 8.77 -10.09 -7.15
N ARG A 21 8.53 -8.92 -7.74
CA ARG A 21 8.04 -8.82 -9.13
C ARG A 21 9.15 -9.11 -10.14
N GLN A 22 10.37 -8.68 -9.83
CA GLN A 22 11.57 -8.96 -10.63
C GLN A 22 11.95 -10.44 -10.65
N SER A 23 11.44 -11.25 -9.71
CA SER A 23 11.62 -12.70 -9.72
C SER A 23 11.00 -13.43 -10.92
N GLY A 24 10.07 -12.77 -11.64
CA GLY A 24 9.33 -13.37 -12.75
C GLY A 24 8.18 -14.30 -12.33
N SER A 25 7.88 -14.40 -11.03
CA SER A 25 6.86 -15.31 -10.50
C SER A 25 5.41 -14.80 -10.64
N PHE A 26 5.22 -13.52 -11.02
CA PHE A 26 3.93 -12.84 -10.99
C PHE A 26 3.59 -12.13 -12.31
N THR A 27 3.81 -12.81 -13.44
CA THR A 27 3.64 -12.21 -14.78
C THR A 27 2.20 -11.82 -15.13
N GLU A 28 1.21 -12.33 -14.40
CA GLU A 28 -0.21 -12.00 -14.61
C GLU A 28 -0.64 -10.71 -13.89
N LEU A 29 0.16 -10.22 -12.93
CA LEU A 29 -0.16 -8.98 -12.23
C LEU A 29 0.09 -7.76 -13.12
N PRO A 30 -0.82 -6.77 -13.15
CA PRO A 30 -0.60 -5.52 -13.86
C PRO A 30 0.62 -4.77 -13.31
N ASP A 31 1.16 -3.84 -14.10
CA ASP A 31 2.29 -2.99 -13.67
C ASP A 31 1.93 -2.06 -12.51
N THR A 32 0.64 -1.75 -12.37
CA THR A 32 0.09 -0.89 -11.34
C THR A 32 -1.22 -1.46 -10.84
N TYR A 33 -1.48 -1.31 -9.54
CA TYR A 33 -2.77 -1.53 -8.93
C TYR A 33 -2.93 -0.51 -7.80
N GLN A 34 -3.79 0.47 -8.01
CA GLN A 34 -3.96 1.64 -7.15
C GLN A 34 -5.35 1.64 -6.50
N LEU A 35 -5.58 2.59 -5.60
CA LEU A 35 -6.84 2.69 -4.85
C LEU A 35 -8.08 2.74 -5.75
N GLY A 36 -7.98 3.41 -6.90
CA GLY A 36 -9.06 3.48 -7.89
C GLY A 36 -9.42 2.11 -8.47
N ASP A 37 -8.41 1.26 -8.72
CA ASP A 37 -8.60 -0.09 -9.24
C ASP A 37 -9.34 -0.95 -8.21
N ALA A 38 -8.84 -0.99 -6.97
CA ALA A 38 -9.51 -1.68 -5.87
C ALA A 38 -10.96 -1.21 -5.70
N ILE A 39 -11.20 0.09 -5.66
CA ILE A 39 -12.54 0.66 -5.53
C ILE A 39 -13.48 0.22 -6.66
N SER A 40 -12.96 0.12 -7.88
CA SER A 40 -13.74 -0.25 -9.07
C SER A 40 -14.13 -1.74 -9.09
N GLU A 41 -13.27 -2.61 -8.55
CA GLU A 41 -13.52 -4.05 -8.45
C GLU A 41 -14.54 -4.40 -7.37
N TYR A 42 -14.55 -3.60 -6.30
CA TYR A 42 -15.54 -3.75 -5.23
C TYR A 42 -16.86 -3.04 -5.58
N SER A 43 -17.74 -3.78 -6.25
CA SER A 43 -19.12 -3.38 -6.61
C SER A 43 -20.00 -2.89 -5.45
N HIS A 44 -19.61 -3.20 -4.20
CA HIS A 44 -20.33 -2.74 -3.01
C HIS A 44 -19.68 -1.49 -2.46
N ALA A 45 -20.45 -0.39 -2.45
CA ALA A 45 -20.05 0.89 -1.89
C ALA A 45 -19.67 0.83 -0.39
N GLU A 46 -19.93 -0.28 0.30
CA GLU A 46 -19.70 -0.46 1.74
C GLU A 46 -18.42 -1.23 2.11
N THR A 47 -17.59 -1.65 1.14
CA THR A 47 -16.31 -2.30 1.46
C THR A 47 -15.24 -1.24 1.72
N ALA A 48 -14.70 -1.22 2.94
CA ALA A 48 -13.51 -0.46 3.29
C ALA A 48 -12.26 -1.36 3.25
N PHE A 49 -11.07 -0.75 3.20
CA PHE A 49 -9.80 -1.41 2.94
C PHE A 49 -8.79 -1.13 4.05
N ILE A 50 -7.98 -2.13 4.37
CA ILE A 50 -6.70 -1.96 5.06
C ILE A 50 -5.60 -2.24 4.04
N ALA A 51 -4.78 -1.23 3.75
CA ALA A 51 -3.66 -1.36 2.82
C ALA A 51 -2.42 -1.86 3.57
N VAL A 52 -1.87 -2.98 3.11
CA VAL A 52 -0.66 -3.60 3.63
C VAL A 52 0.49 -3.29 2.69
N GLN A 53 1.64 -2.91 3.25
CA GLN A 53 2.90 -2.69 2.53
C GLN A 53 3.15 -3.82 1.51
N ALA A 54 3.58 -3.46 0.28
CA ALA A 54 3.70 -4.37 -0.85
C ALA A 54 5.14 -4.82 -1.10
N GLU A 55 6.01 -4.77 -0.08
CA GLU A 55 7.40 -5.21 -0.10
C GLU A 55 8.22 -4.47 -1.15
N VAL A 56 8.20 -3.13 -1.05
CA VAL A 56 9.14 -2.26 -1.76
C VAL A 56 10.57 -2.59 -1.32
N ASN A 57 11.53 -2.49 -2.25
CA ASN A 57 12.94 -2.71 -1.95
C ASN A 57 13.39 -1.87 -0.72
N HIS A 58 13.91 -2.56 0.30
CA HIS A 58 14.32 -1.96 1.58
C HIS A 58 15.55 -1.04 1.50
N THR A 59 16.11 -0.81 0.31
CA THR A 59 17.04 0.31 0.08
C THR A 59 16.34 1.67 0.04
N ASN A 60 15.03 1.69 -0.19
CA ASN A 60 14.21 2.90 -0.14
C ASN A 60 13.92 3.30 1.31
N ASP A 61 13.47 4.54 1.51
CA ASP A 61 13.01 4.95 2.83
C ASP A 61 11.76 4.12 3.21
N PRO A 62 11.72 3.49 4.40
CA PRO A 62 10.59 2.67 4.84
C PRO A 62 9.25 3.41 4.90
N VAL A 63 9.27 4.75 4.90
CA VAL A 63 8.07 5.61 4.93
C VAL A 63 7.51 5.88 3.54
N ASP A 64 8.32 5.79 2.48
CA ASP A 64 7.96 6.31 1.15
C ASP A 64 6.69 5.65 0.58
N GLU A 65 6.55 4.34 0.75
CA GLU A 65 5.37 3.60 0.28
C GLU A 65 4.11 4.03 1.02
N THR A 66 4.15 4.08 2.36
CA THR A 66 2.99 4.44 3.16
C THR A 66 2.60 5.90 2.93
N ALA A 67 3.57 6.82 2.83
CA ALA A 67 3.33 8.22 2.51
C ALA A 67 2.69 8.41 1.12
N TRP A 68 3.10 7.60 0.14
CA TRP A 68 2.49 7.61 -1.18
C TRP A 68 1.04 7.14 -1.18
N ILE A 69 0.77 6.03 -0.51
CA ILE A 69 -0.59 5.52 -0.40
C ILE A 69 -1.45 6.52 0.37
N GLN A 70 -0.94 7.13 1.45
CA GLN A 70 -1.64 8.19 2.19
C GLN A 70 -1.99 9.36 1.28
N ASN A 71 -1.05 9.87 0.47
CA ASN A 71 -1.33 10.95 -0.47
C ASN A 71 -2.39 10.56 -1.51
N MET A 72 -2.33 9.34 -2.04
CA MET A 72 -3.34 8.81 -2.96
C MET A 72 -4.73 8.74 -2.29
N VAL A 73 -4.78 8.32 -1.02
CA VAL A 73 -6.02 8.28 -0.23
C VAL A 73 -6.57 9.69 -0.01
N ASP A 74 -5.74 10.65 0.37
CA ASP A 74 -6.16 12.03 0.66
C ASP A 74 -6.71 12.76 -0.57
N GLU A 75 -6.18 12.46 -1.75
CA GLU A 75 -6.60 13.08 -3.00
C GLU A 75 -7.79 12.38 -3.68
N HIS A 76 -8.04 11.11 -3.37
CA HIS A 76 -9.06 10.33 -4.07
C HIS A 76 -10.48 10.65 -3.55
N PRO A 77 -11.50 10.86 -4.42
CA PRO A 77 -12.87 11.19 -3.99
C PRO A 77 -13.52 10.17 -3.05
N ASN A 78 -13.07 8.92 -3.12
CA ASN A 78 -13.51 7.80 -2.29
C ASN A 78 -12.40 7.30 -1.35
N GLY A 79 -11.44 8.17 -1.00
CA GLY A 79 -10.33 7.87 -0.09
C GLY A 79 -10.77 7.43 1.31
N ASN A 80 -11.94 7.88 1.75
CA ASN A 80 -12.61 7.44 2.98
C ASN A 80 -12.90 5.93 3.04
N ARG A 81 -12.74 5.20 1.93
CA ARG A 81 -12.82 3.74 1.89
C ARG A 81 -11.54 3.07 2.39
N THR A 82 -10.44 3.78 2.62
CA THR A 82 -9.27 3.24 3.32
C THR A 82 -9.39 3.52 4.81
N SER A 83 -9.46 2.47 5.62
CA SER A 83 -9.65 2.55 7.08
C SER A 83 -8.36 2.41 7.88
N GLY A 84 -7.24 2.11 7.24
CA GLY A 84 -5.95 2.02 7.90
C GLY A 84 -4.86 1.41 7.02
N PHE A 85 -3.65 1.39 7.58
CA PHE A 85 -2.44 0.93 6.94
C PHE A 85 -1.69 -0.07 7.82
N VAL A 86 -1.03 -1.04 7.19
CA VAL A 86 0.01 -1.87 7.80
C VAL A 86 1.31 -1.52 7.08
N ALA A 87 2.06 -0.58 7.66
CA ALA A 87 3.27 -0.03 7.10
C ALA A 87 4.50 -0.93 7.35
N TYR A 88 5.55 -0.75 6.54
CA TYR A 88 6.85 -1.37 6.78
C TYR A 88 7.75 -0.51 7.68
N ALA A 89 8.53 -1.17 8.53
CA ALA A 89 9.70 -0.60 9.17
C ALA A 89 10.68 -1.72 9.56
N ASN A 90 11.98 -1.45 9.49
CA ASN A 90 12.98 -2.39 10.00
C ASN A 90 13.01 -2.34 11.54
N LEU A 91 12.30 -3.26 12.17
CA LEU A 91 12.19 -3.32 13.64
C LEU A 91 13.52 -3.64 14.36
N ALA A 92 14.54 -4.08 13.63
CA ALA A 92 15.89 -4.29 14.17
C ALA A 92 16.77 -3.02 14.11
N ASP A 93 16.29 -1.95 13.46
CA ASP A 93 17.04 -0.71 13.37
C ASP A 93 17.11 0.00 14.73
N THR A 94 18.32 0.46 15.09
CA THR A 94 18.57 1.27 16.28
C THR A 94 17.82 2.60 16.29
N ILE A 95 17.45 3.14 15.11
CA ILE A 95 16.70 4.40 14.99
C ILE A 95 15.21 4.21 14.71
N ILE A 96 14.66 2.99 14.91
CA ILE A 96 13.27 2.65 14.58
C ILE A 96 12.22 3.63 15.12
N ALA A 97 12.41 4.20 16.32
CA ALA A 97 11.49 5.17 16.89
C ALA A 97 11.27 6.39 15.96
N LEU A 98 12.34 6.88 15.33
CA LEU A 98 12.25 8.01 14.39
C LEU A 98 11.53 7.61 13.09
N THR A 99 11.66 6.37 12.65
CA THR A 99 10.92 5.86 11.49
C THR A 99 9.43 5.76 11.81
N LEU A 100 9.07 5.28 13.01
CA LEU A 100 7.67 5.15 13.43
C LEU A 100 6.98 6.51 13.59
N GLU A 101 7.69 7.55 14.04
CA GLU A 101 7.15 8.93 14.15
C GLU A 101 6.86 9.59 12.80
N ARG A 102 7.41 9.05 11.70
CA ARG A 102 7.25 9.59 10.34
C ARG A 102 6.09 8.97 9.56
N HIS A 103 5.56 7.84 10.04
CA HIS A 103 4.33 7.22 9.53
C HIS A 103 3.10 7.89 10.14
#